data_AF-A0A1Y4F1L1-F1
#
_entry.id   AF-A0A1Y4F1L1-F1
#
_cell.length_a   1.000
_cell.length_b   1.000
_cell.length_c   1.000
_cell.angle_alpha   90.00
_cell.angle_beta   90.00
_cell.angle_gamma   90.00
#
_symmetry.space_group_name_H-M   'P 1'
#
loop_
_entity.id
_entity.type
_entity.pdbx_description
1 polymer ?
#
loop_
_entity_poly.entity_id
_entity_poly.type
_entity_poly.pdbx_seq_one_letter_code
_entity_poly.pdbx_strand_id
1 'polypeptide(L)'
;MAEKYYAYAVARIRTKELGLLKGAFLEQLLAAKSYEECIQLLSEKGWGDGTTMDAEQILRGEEEKTWALLEDLVDDLSAFDVFLYANDYHNLKAAIKLVYLDIERPEAFFSHGTVEPETMLQAIREQDVSLLPEAMRAPAKEAFDLLLHTRDGQLCDVVIDRAALDAIYAAGKAADHPVIRDYAEMTVAAADIKIAVRAQKTGKPLDFLQRALAPCDSLDVEQLAKAAVEGQDAIYSYLQKTAYADAVPVLQESPSAFERWCDNRIIREIRPQQYNPFTVGPLAAFLLARENEVKTVRIILSGKWNHLREEAVRERMREMYRNV
;
A
#
# COMPACT_ATOMS: atom_id res chain seq x y z
N MET A 1 -7.21 -16.22 20.97
CA MET A 1 -6.27 -15.23 21.54
C MET A 1 -6.99 -14.47 22.65
N ALA A 2 -6.50 -14.53 23.89
CA ALA A 2 -7.25 -14.01 25.05
C ALA A 2 -7.26 -12.48 25.08
N GLU A 3 -8.43 -11.87 25.27
CA GLU A 3 -8.69 -10.41 25.35
C GLU A 3 -7.70 -9.62 26.24
N LYS A 4 -7.06 -10.28 27.21
CA LYS A 4 -6.05 -9.69 28.10
C LYS A 4 -4.76 -9.26 27.38
N TYR A 5 -4.36 -9.93 26.29
CA TYR A 5 -3.12 -9.59 25.57
C TYR A 5 -3.26 -8.28 24.80
N TYR A 6 -4.40 -8.05 24.14
CA TYR A 6 -4.65 -6.80 23.43
C TYR A 6 -4.80 -5.60 24.37
N ALA A 7 -5.23 -5.79 25.62
CA ALA A 7 -5.31 -4.70 26.59
C ALA A 7 -3.96 -3.99 26.80
N TYR A 8 -2.89 -4.76 27.02
CA TYR A 8 -1.55 -4.23 27.22
C TYR A 8 -1.01 -3.60 25.93
N ALA A 9 -1.15 -4.30 24.81
CA ALA A 9 -0.69 -3.82 23.51
C ALA A 9 -1.36 -2.49 23.12
N VAL A 10 -2.69 -2.42 23.26
CA VAL A 10 -3.47 -1.19 22.98
C VAL A 10 -3.02 -0.06 23.90
N ALA A 11 -2.83 -0.29 25.20
CA ALA A 11 -2.37 0.75 26.11
C ALA A 11 -1.01 1.34 25.68
N ARG A 12 -0.08 0.49 25.23
CA ARG A 12 1.21 0.93 24.68
C ARG A 12 1.09 1.67 23.35
N ILE A 13 0.23 1.21 22.45
CA ILE A 13 -0.08 1.92 21.19
C ILE A 13 -0.65 3.30 21.50
N ARG A 14 -1.56 3.47 22.47
CA ARG A 14 -2.10 4.79 22.85
C ARG A 14 -1.02 5.79 23.25
N THR A 15 0.00 5.34 23.95
CA THR A 15 1.15 6.21 24.28
C THR A 15 1.95 6.58 23.03
N LYS A 16 2.17 5.63 22.12
CA LYS A 16 2.89 5.87 20.86
C LYS A 16 2.13 6.75 19.88
N GLU A 17 0.80 6.69 19.89
CA GLU A 17 -0.07 7.56 19.09
C GLU A 17 0.10 9.06 19.43
N LEU A 18 0.62 9.42 20.61
CA LEU A 18 0.96 10.81 20.95
C LEU A 18 2.13 11.35 20.10
N GLY A 19 2.98 10.45 19.60
CA GLY A 19 4.14 10.77 18.76
C GLY A 19 3.80 10.95 17.28
N LEU A 20 2.61 10.52 16.86
CA LEU A 20 2.14 10.65 15.48
C LEU A 20 2.19 12.11 15.01
N LEU A 21 2.51 12.28 13.73
CA LEU A 21 2.51 13.55 13.05
C LEU A 21 1.09 14.09 12.94
N LYS A 22 1.00 15.40 13.08
CA LYS A 22 -0.23 16.19 13.00
C LYS A 22 -0.12 17.11 11.79
N GLY A 23 -1.26 17.57 11.28
CA GLY A 23 -1.30 18.48 10.14
C GLY A 23 -0.40 19.71 10.32
N ALA A 24 -0.36 20.28 11.53
CA ALA A 24 0.50 21.43 11.84
C ALA A 24 2.00 21.15 11.62
N PHE A 25 2.48 19.95 11.96
CA PHE A 25 3.88 19.59 11.73
C PHE A 25 4.16 19.37 10.25
N LEU A 26 3.21 18.82 9.48
CA LEU A 26 3.38 18.69 8.04
C LEU A 26 3.40 20.04 7.32
N GLU A 27 2.58 21.00 7.75
CA GLU A 27 2.65 22.37 7.23
C GLU A 27 3.98 23.05 7.61
N GLN A 28 4.51 22.79 8.80
CA GLN A 28 5.86 23.24 9.18
C GLN A 28 6.94 22.62 8.27
N LEU A 29 6.85 21.32 7.99
CA LEU A 29 7.75 20.62 7.07
C LEU A 29 7.66 21.19 5.65
N LEU A 30 6.44 21.48 5.20
CA LEU A 30 6.19 22.08 3.90
C LEU A 30 6.72 23.51 3.81
N ALA A 31 6.68 24.29 4.89
CA ALA A 31 7.18 25.66 4.95
C ALA A 31 8.71 25.76 5.16
N ALA A 32 9.40 24.64 5.40
CA ALA A 32 10.85 24.60 5.54
C ALA A 32 11.54 25.13 4.26
N LYS A 33 12.64 25.87 4.42
CA LYS A 33 13.31 26.60 3.34
C LYS A 33 14.16 25.69 2.47
N SER A 34 14.61 24.56 2.99
CA SER A 34 15.42 23.60 2.24
C SER A 34 15.11 22.16 2.63
N TYR A 35 15.62 21.24 1.82
CA TYR A 35 15.54 19.81 2.10
C TYR A 35 16.26 19.45 3.42
N GLU A 36 17.41 20.06 3.69
CA GLU A 36 18.18 19.85 4.92
C GLU A 36 17.41 20.32 6.16
N GLU A 37 16.70 21.44 6.06
CA GLU A 37 15.83 21.91 7.15
C GLU A 37 14.68 20.92 7.41
N CYS A 38 14.09 20.30 6.37
CA CYS A 38 13.10 19.23 6.56
C CYS A 38 13.69 18.03 7.32
N ILE A 39 14.90 17.61 6.96
CA ILE A 39 15.59 16.49 7.62
C ILE A 39 15.87 16.83 9.09
N GLN A 40 16.32 18.05 9.38
CA GLN A 40 16.54 18.50 10.75
C GLN A 40 15.23 18.50 11.56
N LEU A 41 14.13 19.02 11.00
CA LEU A 41 12.81 19.02 11.66
C LEU A 41 12.32 17.60 11.97
N LEU A 42 12.51 16.66 11.03
CA LEU A 42 12.17 15.25 11.23
C LEU A 42 13.03 14.63 12.35
N SER A 43 14.33 14.89 12.35
CA SER A 43 15.26 14.44 13.40
C SER A 43 14.85 14.99 14.78
N GLU A 44 14.52 16.28 14.89
CA GLU A 44 14.02 16.90 16.12
C GLU A 44 12.69 16.29 16.58
N LYS A 45 11.86 15.82 15.65
CA LYS A 45 10.62 15.08 15.92
C LYS A 45 10.86 13.62 16.33
N GLY A 46 12.09 13.13 16.26
CA GLY A 46 12.50 11.77 16.63
C GLY A 46 12.50 10.77 15.47
N TRP A 47 12.41 11.24 14.22
CA TRP A 47 12.52 10.40 13.03
C TRP A 47 13.98 10.14 12.68
N GLY A 48 14.30 8.90 12.28
CA GLY A 48 15.68 8.48 12.03
C GLY A 48 16.48 8.27 13.32
N ASP A 49 17.81 8.28 13.23
CA ASP A 49 18.74 8.08 14.35
C ASP A 49 19.38 9.39 14.84
N GLY A 50 18.98 10.53 14.27
CA GLY A 50 19.52 11.85 14.56
C GLY A 50 20.83 12.20 13.83
N THR A 51 21.39 11.27 13.05
CA THR A 51 22.64 11.49 12.30
C THR A 51 22.50 11.25 10.80
N THR A 52 21.56 10.38 10.42
CA THR A 52 21.25 10.05 9.03
C THR A 52 20.64 11.26 8.32
N MET A 53 21.21 11.62 7.16
CA MET A 53 20.72 12.72 6.32
C MET A 53 19.98 12.23 5.06
N ASP A 54 20.03 10.93 4.78
CA ASP A 54 19.35 10.32 3.66
C ASP A 54 17.87 10.07 3.99
N ALA A 55 16.96 10.65 3.20
CA ALA A 55 15.53 10.55 3.45
C ALA A 55 15.04 9.11 3.39
N GLU A 56 15.48 8.31 2.41
CA GLU A 56 14.96 6.96 2.24
C GLU A 56 15.41 6.06 3.39
N GLN A 57 16.63 6.24 3.89
CA GLN A 57 17.10 5.56 5.11
C GLN A 57 16.29 5.98 6.35
N ILE A 58 15.98 7.27 6.52
CA ILE A 58 15.11 7.72 7.62
C ILE A 58 13.73 7.08 7.51
N LEU A 59 13.10 7.15 6.34
CA LEU A 59 11.75 6.61 6.11
C LEU A 59 11.70 5.10 6.35
N ARG A 60 12.67 4.35 5.82
CA ARG A 60 12.79 2.91 6.07
C ARG A 60 13.00 2.61 7.55
N GLY A 61 13.84 3.37 8.24
CA GLY A 61 14.05 3.23 9.68
C GLY A 61 12.76 3.48 10.49
N GLU A 62 11.87 4.35 10.03
CA GLU A 62 10.57 4.57 10.66
C GLU A 62 9.56 3.43 10.41
N GLU A 63 9.63 2.77 9.25
CA GLU A 63 8.91 1.53 8.95
C GLU A 63 9.43 0.39 9.86
N GLU A 64 10.75 0.20 9.94
CA GLU A 64 11.41 -0.79 10.81
C GLU A 64 11.03 -0.61 12.30
N LYS A 65 11.07 0.63 12.81
CA LYS A 65 10.64 0.95 14.18
C LYS A 65 9.17 0.60 14.42
N THR A 66 8.33 0.71 13.40
CA THR A 66 6.89 0.43 13.51
C THR A 66 6.65 -1.07 13.59
N TRP A 67 7.32 -1.86 12.74
CA TRP A 67 7.23 -3.32 12.77
C TRP A 67 7.88 -3.94 14.02
N ALA A 68 9.06 -3.47 14.43
CA ALA A 68 9.70 -3.90 15.66
C ALA A 68 8.85 -3.61 16.91
N LEU A 69 8.08 -2.50 16.88
CA LEU A 69 7.10 -2.23 17.94
C LEU A 69 5.95 -3.25 17.91
N LEU A 70 5.43 -3.63 16.75
CA LEU A 70 4.38 -4.64 16.68
C LEU A 70 4.89 -6.00 17.18
N GLU A 71 6.09 -6.41 16.78
CA GLU A 71 6.77 -7.63 17.27
C GLU A 71 6.92 -7.65 18.81
N ASP A 72 7.21 -6.51 19.43
CA ASP A 72 7.29 -6.38 20.91
C ASP A 72 5.91 -6.49 21.58
N LEU A 73 4.82 -6.19 20.86
CA LEU A 73 3.49 -6.07 21.44
C LEU A 73 2.60 -7.30 21.25
N VAL A 74 2.85 -8.13 20.23
CA VAL A 74 2.05 -9.31 19.93
C VAL A 74 2.92 -10.51 19.58
N ASP A 75 2.54 -11.69 20.08
CA ASP A 75 3.27 -12.94 19.82
C ASP A 75 3.05 -13.47 18.39
N ASP A 76 1.95 -13.06 17.75
CA ASP A 76 1.53 -13.50 16.43
C ASP A 76 1.22 -12.31 15.55
N LEU A 77 2.07 -12.11 14.55
CA LEU A 77 1.93 -11.03 13.57
C LEU A 77 1.07 -11.40 12.37
N SER A 78 0.60 -12.65 12.26
CA SER A 78 -0.11 -13.09 11.04
C SER A 78 -1.40 -12.32 10.78
N ALA A 79 -1.96 -11.68 11.82
CA ALA A 79 -3.09 -10.77 11.70
C ALA A 79 -2.78 -9.48 10.91
N PHE A 80 -1.50 -9.16 10.70
CA PHE A 80 -1.01 -7.97 10.00
C PHE A 80 -0.40 -8.30 8.62
N ASP A 81 -0.26 -9.58 8.27
CA ASP A 81 0.33 -10.02 7.00
C ASP A 81 -0.32 -9.38 5.77
N VAL A 82 -1.63 -9.10 5.83
CA VAL A 82 -2.36 -8.45 4.74
C VAL A 82 -1.76 -7.11 4.32
N PHE A 83 -1.13 -6.38 5.25
CA PHE A 83 -0.49 -5.09 4.99
C PHE A 83 0.85 -5.26 4.24
N LEU A 84 1.44 -6.46 4.29
CA LEU A 84 2.72 -6.79 3.68
C LEU A 84 2.61 -7.45 2.31
N TYR A 85 1.44 -7.96 1.93
CA TYR A 85 1.27 -8.66 0.66
C TYR A 85 1.60 -7.80 -0.57
N ALA A 86 1.37 -6.49 -0.53
CA ALA A 86 1.82 -5.62 -1.61
C ALA A 86 3.35 -5.67 -1.79
N ASN A 87 4.11 -5.74 -0.70
CA ASN A 87 5.57 -5.90 -0.72
C ASN A 87 5.96 -7.29 -1.21
N ASP A 88 5.31 -8.33 -0.72
CA ASP A 88 5.62 -9.71 -1.12
C ASP A 88 5.46 -9.93 -2.63
N TYR A 89 4.34 -9.49 -3.19
CA TYR A 89 4.09 -9.65 -4.63
C TYR A 89 4.94 -8.69 -5.47
N HIS A 90 5.31 -7.51 -4.96
CA HIS A 90 6.35 -6.68 -5.59
C HIS A 90 7.71 -7.41 -5.62
N ASN A 91 8.11 -8.02 -4.51
CA ASN A 91 9.35 -8.78 -4.38
C ASN A 91 9.34 -10.01 -5.29
N LEU A 92 8.22 -10.72 -5.39
CA LEU A 92 8.08 -11.86 -6.30
C LEU A 92 8.26 -11.44 -7.76
N LYS A 93 7.62 -10.33 -8.16
CA LYS A 93 7.79 -9.72 -9.48
C LYS A 93 9.24 -9.31 -9.75
N ALA A 94 9.91 -8.73 -8.75
CA ALA A 94 11.32 -8.37 -8.85
C ALA A 94 12.20 -9.62 -9.02
N ALA A 95 12.01 -10.65 -8.20
CA ALA A 95 12.74 -11.91 -8.28
C ALA A 95 12.59 -12.56 -9.68
N ILE A 96 11.37 -12.65 -10.21
CA ILE A 96 11.09 -13.14 -11.56
C ILE A 96 11.92 -12.40 -12.62
N LYS A 97 11.90 -11.07 -12.58
CA LYS A 97 12.62 -10.24 -13.56
C LYS A 97 14.13 -10.34 -13.41
N LEU A 98 14.65 -10.35 -12.18
CA LEU A 98 16.08 -10.45 -11.92
C LEU A 98 16.65 -11.79 -12.37
N VAL A 99 15.93 -12.89 -12.11
CA VAL A 99 16.31 -14.22 -12.57
C VAL A 99 16.22 -14.33 -14.08
N TYR A 100 15.15 -13.81 -14.70
CA TYR A 100 15.02 -13.81 -16.16
C TYR A 100 16.12 -13.01 -16.87
N LEU A 101 16.53 -11.87 -16.29
CA LEU A 101 17.57 -11.00 -16.84
C LEU A 101 18.99 -11.44 -16.48
N ASP A 102 19.14 -12.41 -15.58
CA ASP A 102 20.42 -12.85 -15.00
C ASP A 102 21.24 -11.68 -14.40
N ILE A 103 20.57 -10.86 -13.58
CA ILE A 103 21.19 -9.72 -12.88
C ILE A 103 20.91 -9.76 -11.39
N GLU A 104 21.86 -9.23 -10.61
CA GLU A 104 21.70 -9.05 -9.16
C GLU A 104 21.46 -7.57 -8.85
N ARG A 105 20.36 -7.29 -8.16
CA ARG A 105 20.00 -5.94 -7.66
C ARG A 105 19.24 -6.06 -6.34
N PRO A 106 19.93 -6.24 -5.21
CA PRO A 106 19.29 -6.35 -3.89
C PRO A 106 18.37 -5.17 -3.56
N GLU A 107 18.67 -3.98 -4.09
CA GLU A 107 17.88 -2.76 -3.91
C GLU A 107 16.52 -2.76 -4.63
N ALA A 108 16.22 -3.78 -5.46
CA ALA A 108 14.93 -3.91 -6.13
C ALA A 108 13.82 -4.42 -5.20
N PHE A 109 14.20 -5.02 -4.06
CA PHE A 109 13.29 -5.60 -3.09
C PHE A 109 12.87 -4.59 -2.03
N PHE A 110 11.60 -4.64 -1.65
CA PHE A 110 11.12 -3.98 -0.45
C PHE A 110 11.44 -4.83 0.77
N SER A 111 11.77 -4.14 1.86
CA SER A 111 11.89 -4.73 3.19
C SER A 111 10.52 -5.07 3.77
N HIS A 112 10.47 -5.96 4.76
CA HIS A 112 9.26 -6.35 5.49
C HIS A 112 8.23 -7.02 4.58
N GLY A 113 8.50 -8.28 4.23
CA GLY A 113 7.55 -9.18 3.60
C GLY A 113 7.25 -10.35 4.52
N THR A 114 6.23 -11.13 4.21
CA THR A 114 5.99 -12.44 4.85
C THR A 114 6.92 -13.53 4.29
N VAL A 115 7.58 -13.25 3.16
CA VAL A 115 8.52 -14.15 2.50
C VAL A 115 9.83 -13.42 2.20
N GLU A 116 10.94 -14.02 2.59
CA GLU A 116 12.27 -13.46 2.33
C GLU A 116 12.58 -13.42 0.82
N PRO A 117 13.14 -12.31 0.29
CA PRO A 117 13.54 -12.19 -1.12
C PRO A 117 14.44 -13.32 -1.62
N GLU A 118 15.34 -13.82 -0.78
CA GLU A 118 16.24 -14.93 -1.08
C GLU A 118 15.46 -16.22 -1.35
N THR A 119 14.39 -16.47 -0.59
CA THR A 119 13.49 -17.61 -0.79
C THR A 119 12.79 -17.49 -2.14
N MET A 120 12.34 -16.28 -2.51
CA MET A 120 11.72 -16.04 -3.82
C MET A 120 12.72 -16.24 -4.95
N LEU A 121 13.94 -15.69 -4.83
CA LEU A 121 15.00 -15.88 -5.81
C LEU A 121 15.34 -17.35 -6.01
N GLN A 122 15.46 -18.11 -4.91
CA GLN A 122 15.71 -19.54 -4.97
C GLN A 122 14.56 -20.27 -5.68
N ALA A 123 13.31 -20.01 -5.27
CA ALA A 123 12.12 -20.62 -5.87
C ALA A 123 12.04 -20.42 -7.39
N ILE A 124 12.34 -19.21 -7.87
CA ILE A 124 12.31 -18.92 -9.30
C ILE A 124 13.51 -19.53 -10.04
N ARG A 125 14.73 -19.44 -9.48
CA ARG A 125 15.95 -20.00 -10.12
C ARG A 125 15.88 -21.51 -10.26
N GLU A 126 15.44 -22.19 -9.21
CA GLU A 126 15.33 -23.65 -9.16
C GLU A 126 14.02 -24.16 -9.78
N GLN A 127 13.12 -23.24 -10.17
CA GLN A 127 11.74 -23.52 -10.60
C GLN A 127 10.97 -24.38 -9.58
N ASP A 128 11.34 -24.29 -8.30
CA ASP A 128 10.69 -24.96 -7.19
C ASP A 128 9.74 -23.98 -6.47
N VAL A 129 8.54 -23.85 -7.02
CA VAL A 129 7.48 -23.02 -6.42
C VAL A 129 6.97 -23.58 -5.09
N SER A 130 7.36 -24.79 -4.66
CA SER A 130 6.93 -25.32 -3.36
C SER A 130 7.51 -24.54 -2.17
N LEU A 131 8.63 -23.85 -2.40
CA LEU A 131 9.27 -22.92 -1.47
C LEU A 131 8.45 -21.66 -1.20
N LEU A 132 7.48 -21.34 -2.07
CA LEU A 132 6.60 -20.19 -1.93
C LEU A 132 5.30 -20.56 -1.17
N PRO A 133 4.66 -19.58 -0.51
CA PRO A 133 3.29 -19.74 0.01
C PRO A 133 2.33 -20.20 -1.09
N GLU A 134 1.31 -20.98 -0.70
CA GLU A 134 0.37 -21.62 -1.63
C GLU A 134 -0.25 -20.63 -2.64
N ALA A 135 -0.67 -19.46 -2.17
CA ALA A 135 -1.28 -18.41 -2.99
C ALA A 135 -0.33 -17.79 -4.04
N MET A 136 1.00 -17.92 -3.86
CA MET A 136 2.00 -17.40 -4.79
C MET A 136 2.43 -18.42 -5.84
N ARG A 137 2.24 -19.72 -5.60
CA ARG A 137 2.85 -20.78 -6.44
C ARG A 137 2.39 -20.73 -7.89
N ALA A 138 1.07 -20.72 -8.11
CA ALA A 138 0.51 -20.71 -9.46
C ALA A 138 0.81 -19.39 -10.19
N PRO A 139 0.60 -18.19 -9.60
CA PRO A 139 0.98 -16.93 -10.22
C PRO A 139 2.47 -16.82 -10.55
N ALA A 140 3.36 -17.27 -9.64
CA ALA A 140 4.81 -17.25 -9.87
C ALA A 140 5.19 -18.07 -11.11
N LYS A 141 4.65 -19.30 -11.20
CA LYS A 141 4.89 -20.17 -12.34
C LYS A 141 4.33 -19.58 -13.63
N GLU A 142 3.07 -19.15 -13.63
CA GLU A 142 2.43 -18.56 -14.82
C GLU A 142 3.20 -17.33 -15.32
N ALA A 143 3.55 -16.41 -14.42
CA ALA A 143 4.24 -15.18 -14.78
C ALA A 143 5.65 -15.46 -15.35
N PHE A 144 6.40 -16.38 -14.74
CA PHE A 144 7.72 -16.76 -15.23
C PHE A 144 7.65 -17.46 -16.60
N ASP A 145 6.73 -18.42 -16.78
CA ASP A 145 6.52 -19.12 -18.05
C ASP A 145 6.09 -18.14 -19.16
N LEU A 146 5.17 -17.22 -18.86
CA LEU A 146 4.75 -16.17 -19.79
C LEU A 146 5.92 -15.29 -20.20
N LEU A 147 6.74 -14.85 -19.24
CA LEU A 147 7.89 -13.99 -19.53
C LEU A 147 8.92 -14.71 -20.41
N LEU A 148 9.20 -15.99 -20.15
CA LEU A 148 10.10 -16.81 -20.96
C LEU A 148 9.62 -16.97 -22.41
N HIS A 149 8.32 -17.24 -22.60
CA HIS A 149 7.77 -17.54 -23.92
C HIS A 149 7.44 -16.30 -24.76
N THR A 150 6.96 -15.24 -24.12
CA THR A 150 6.46 -14.04 -24.83
C THR A 150 7.44 -12.87 -24.79
N ARG A 151 8.36 -12.85 -23.81
CA ARG A 151 9.20 -11.70 -23.46
C ARG A 151 8.39 -10.44 -23.10
N ASP A 152 7.11 -10.61 -22.81
CA ASP A 152 6.21 -9.52 -22.45
C ASP A 152 6.24 -9.30 -20.93
N GLY A 153 7.08 -8.36 -20.50
CA GLY A 153 7.17 -7.95 -19.10
C GLY A 153 5.88 -7.36 -18.55
N GLN A 154 5.02 -6.79 -19.40
CA GLN A 154 3.74 -6.24 -18.95
C GLN A 154 2.74 -7.36 -18.62
N LEU A 155 2.72 -8.45 -19.38
CA LEU A 155 1.86 -9.59 -19.05
C LEU A 155 2.29 -10.28 -17.76
N CYS A 156 3.61 -10.39 -17.52
CA CYS A 156 4.15 -10.84 -16.25
C CYS A 156 3.65 -9.96 -15.09
N ASP A 157 3.73 -8.64 -15.25
CA ASP A 157 3.29 -7.69 -14.22
C ASP A 157 1.80 -7.83 -13.91
N VAL A 158 0.95 -7.97 -14.94
CA VAL A 158 -0.50 -8.13 -14.75
C VAL A 158 -0.84 -9.36 -13.93
N VAL A 159 -0.18 -10.50 -14.17
CA VAL A 159 -0.44 -11.75 -13.43
C VAL A 159 -0.09 -11.59 -11.95
N ILE A 160 1.09 -11.04 -11.66
CA ILE A 160 1.55 -10.88 -10.27
C ILE A 160 0.76 -9.79 -9.53
N ASP A 161 0.49 -8.65 -10.19
CA ASP A 161 -0.28 -7.56 -9.60
C ASP A 161 -1.71 -7.99 -9.30
N ARG A 162 -2.35 -8.77 -10.18
CA ARG A 162 -3.65 -9.38 -9.92
C ARG A 162 -3.60 -10.34 -8.73
N ALA A 163 -2.62 -11.24 -8.71
CA ALA A 163 -2.48 -12.18 -7.61
C ALA A 163 -2.27 -11.51 -6.25
N ALA A 164 -1.61 -10.33 -6.22
CA ALA A 164 -1.49 -9.52 -5.02
C ALA A 164 -2.86 -9.07 -4.50
N LEU A 165 -3.73 -8.58 -5.40
CA LEU A 165 -5.08 -8.14 -5.05
C LEU A 165 -5.95 -9.31 -4.58
N ASP A 166 -5.88 -10.47 -5.25
CA ASP A 166 -6.60 -11.68 -4.84
C ASP A 166 -6.16 -12.14 -3.44
N ALA A 167 -4.85 -12.09 -3.13
CA ALA A 167 -4.31 -12.45 -1.82
C ALA A 167 -4.73 -11.45 -0.72
N ILE A 168 -4.69 -10.15 -0.99
CA ILE A 168 -5.15 -9.10 -0.07
C ILE A 168 -6.64 -9.31 0.22
N TYR A 169 -7.46 -9.49 -0.81
CA TYR A 169 -8.90 -9.73 -0.66
C TYR A 169 -9.17 -10.99 0.18
N ALA A 170 -8.51 -12.11 -0.15
CA ALA A 170 -8.68 -13.37 0.56
C ALA A 170 -8.32 -13.26 2.05
N ALA A 171 -7.20 -12.60 2.39
CA ALA A 171 -6.85 -12.35 3.79
C ALA A 171 -7.85 -11.44 4.49
N GLY A 172 -8.36 -10.41 3.82
CA GLY A 172 -9.45 -9.58 4.34
C GLY A 172 -10.72 -10.37 4.65
N LYS A 173 -11.13 -11.29 3.78
CA LYS A 173 -12.31 -12.15 3.99
C LYS A 173 -12.12 -13.16 5.11
N ALA A 174 -10.89 -13.63 5.31
CA ALA A 174 -10.53 -14.53 6.40
C ALA A 174 -10.33 -13.80 7.75
N ALA A 175 -10.19 -12.47 7.74
CA ALA A 175 -9.90 -11.70 8.94
C ALA A 175 -11.10 -11.63 9.90
N ASP A 176 -10.83 -11.84 11.19
CA ASP A 176 -11.84 -11.78 12.25
C ASP A 176 -12.31 -10.34 12.54
N HIS A 177 -11.44 -9.34 12.32
CA HIS A 177 -11.71 -7.96 12.70
C HIS A 177 -12.13 -7.08 11.51
N PRO A 178 -13.23 -6.30 11.63
CA PRO A 178 -13.74 -5.47 10.53
C PRO A 178 -12.70 -4.53 9.92
N VAL A 179 -11.84 -3.90 10.73
CA VAL A 179 -10.82 -2.95 10.21
C VAL A 179 -9.91 -3.56 9.13
N ILE A 180 -9.55 -4.85 9.27
CA ILE A 180 -8.66 -5.55 8.36
C ILE A 180 -9.43 -5.93 7.09
N ARG A 181 -10.66 -6.43 7.26
CA ARG A 181 -11.56 -6.75 6.15
C ARG A 181 -11.88 -5.51 5.31
N ASP A 182 -12.22 -4.41 5.96
CA ASP A 182 -12.60 -3.16 5.30
C ASP A 182 -11.38 -2.55 4.60
N TYR A 183 -10.18 -2.62 5.20
CA TYR A 183 -8.92 -2.23 4.54
C TYR A 183 -8.68 -3.02 3.25
N ALA A 184 -8.78 -4.36 3.31
CA ALA A 184 -8.53 -5.21 2.16
C ALA A 184 -9.52 -4.93 1.03
N GLU A 185 -10.81 -4.86 1.35
CA GLU A 185 -11.88 -4.53 0.40
C GLU A 185 -11.64 -3.18 -0.28
N MET A 186 -11.34 -2.13 0.50
CA MET A 186 -11.06 -0.80 -0.04
C MET A 186 -9.79 -0.77 -0.89
N THR A 187 -8.75 -1.50 -0.49
CA THR A 187 -7.48 -1.59 -1.21
C THR A 187 -7.67 -2.18 -2.59
N VAL A 188 -8.41 -3.29 -2.68
CA VAL A 188 -8.69 -4.01 -3.93
C VAL A 188 -9.57 -3.17 -4.84
N ALA A 189 -10.69 -2.67 -4.33
CA ALA A 189 -11.60 -1.85 -5.12
C ALA A 189 -10.93 -0.55 -5.63
N ALA A 190 -10.12 0.11 -4.81
CA ALA A 190 -9.35 1.27 -5.23
C ALA A 190 -8.32 0.91 -6.32
N ALA A 191 -7.67 -0.25 -6.23
CA ALA A 191 -6.75 -0.73 -7.24
C ALA A 191 -7.48 -0.99 -8.57
N ASP A 192 -8.65 -1.63 -8.55
CA ASP A 192 -9.43 -1.91 -9.75
C ASP A 192 -9.93 -0.66 -10.45
N ILE A 193 -10.40 0.34 -9.69
CA ILE A 193 -10.77 1.64 -10.27
C ILE A 193 -9.57 2.30 -10.93
N LYS A 194 -8.38 2.27 -10.28
CA LYS A 194 -7.13 2.81 -10.88
C LYS A 194 -6.75 2.05 -12.15
N ILE A 195 -6.84 0.72 -12.15
CA ILE A 195 -6.54 -0.13 -13.30
C ILE A 195 -7.50 0.20 -14.45
N ALA A 196 -8.80 0.27 -14.19
CA ALA A 196 -9.83 0.60 -15.17
C ALA A 196 -9.61 1.98 -15.81
N VAL A 197 -9.38 3.02 -15.00
CA VAL A 197 -9.10 4.38 -15.50
C VAL A 197 -7.80 4.43 -16.29
N ARG A 198 -6.75 3.73 -15.86
CA ARG A 198 -5.48 3.67 -16.59
C ARG A 198 -5.62 2.91 -17.90
N ALA A 199 -6.31 1.78 -17.90
CA ALA A 199 -6.58 0.96 -19.08
C ALA A 199 -7.36 1.75 -20.13
N GLN A 200 -8.39 2.49 -19.72
CA GLN A 200 -9.15 3.39 -20.58
C GLN A 200 -8.23 4.44 -21.24
N LYS A 201 -7.39 5.11 -20.46
CA LYS A 201 -6.44 6.12 -20.99
C LYS A 201 -5.37 5.53 -21.92
N THR A 202 -5.03 4.27 -21.73
CA THR A 202 -4.00 3.58 -22.52
C THR A 202 -4.56 2.71 -23.64
N GLY A 203 -5.89 2.75 -23.86
CA GLY A 203 -6.56 2.00 -24.91
C GLY A 203 -6.42 0.49 -24.77
N LYS A 204 -6.37 -0.02 -23.53
CA LYS A 204 -6.24 -1.45 -23.27
C LYS A 204 -7.56 -2.19 -23.58
N PRO A 205 -7.49 -3.35 -24.23
CA PRO A 205 -8.66 -4.14 -24.59
C PRO A 205 -9.33 -4.82 -23.38
N LEU A 206 -10.53 -5.37 -23.59
CA LEU A 206 -11.34 -5.99 -22.54
C LEU A 206 -10.65 -7.22 -21.90
N ASP A 207 -9.97 -8.04 -22.70
CA ASP A 207 -9.22 -9.21 -22.24
C ASP A 207 -8.09 -8.83 -21.28
N PHE A 208 -7.40 -7.71 -21.52
CA PHE A 208 -6.43 -7.17 -20.58
C PHE A 208 -7.07 -6.87 -19.22
N LEU A 209 -8.22 -6.18 -19.23
CA LEU A 209 -8.94 -5.82 -18.00
C LEU A 209 -9.46 -7.06 -17.25
N GLN A 210 -9.99 -8.06 -17.97
CA GLN A 210 -10.43 -9.32 -17.38
C GLN A 210 -9.31 -10.06 -16.67
N ARG A 211 -8.07 -9.96 -17.18
CA ARG A 211 -6.89 -10.52 -16.51
C ARG A 211 -6.39 -9.67 -15.35
N ALA A 212 -6.61 -8.36 -15.38
CA ALA A 212 -6.05 -7.43 -14.41
C ALA A 212 -6.95 -7.19 -13.17
N LEU A 213 -8.28 -7.24 -13.28
CA LEU A 213 -9.21 -6.69 -12.26
C LEU A 213 -9.69 -7.66 -11.16
N ALA A 214 -9.26 -7.40 -9.93
CA ALA A 214 -9.67 -7.90 -8.60
C ALA A 214 -11.18 -8.12 -8.29
N PRO A 215 -11.78 -9.32 -8.18
CA PRO A 215 -13.15 -9.44 -7.72
C PRO A 215 -13.19 -9.01 -6.24
N CYS A 216 -14.10 -8.09 -5.93
CA CYS A 216 -14.35 -7.60 -4.58
C CYS A 216 -15.86 -7.42 -4.35
N ASP A 217 -16.29 -7.20 -3.10
CA ASP A 217 -17.71 -7.17 -2.77
C ASP A 217 -18.41 -5.89 -3.28
N SER A 218 -17.66 -4.78 -3.37
CA SER A 218 -18.18 -3.43 -3.63
C SER A 218 -18.20 -3.02 -5.10
N LEU A 219 -17.59 -3.82 -6.00
CA LEU A 219 -17.54 -3.58 -7.44
C LEU A 219 -17.87 -4.85 -8.24
N ASP A 220 -18.73 -4.70 -9.23
CA ASP A 220 -18.82 -5.66 -10.34
C ASP A 220 -17.69 -5.37 -11.34
N VAL A 221 -16.62 -6.17 -11.28
CA VAL A 221 -15.43 -5.99 -12.13
C VAL A 221 -15.70 -6.22 -13.61
N GLU A 222 -16.71 -7.01 -13.98
CA GLU A 222 -17.06 -7.21 -15.39
C GLU A 222 -17.72 -5.96 -15.96
N GLN A 223 -18.63 -5.34 -15.20
CA GLN A 223 -19.23 -4.07 -15.57
C GLN A 223 -18.19 -2.95 -15.59
N LEU A 224 -17.27 -2.92 -14.62
CA LEU A 224 -16.18 -1.94 -14.60
C LEU A 224 -15.26 -2.11 -15.82
N ALA A 225 -14.92 -3.34 -16.19
CA ALA A 225 -14.11 -3.63 -17.38
C ALA A 225 -14.80 -3.15 -18.67
N LYS A 226 -16.10 -3.44 -18.83
CA LYS A 226 -16.89 -2.98 -19.98
C LYS A 226 -16.94 -1.46 -20.03
N ALA A 227 -17.23 -0.81 -18.90
CA ALA A 227 -17.25 0.64 -18.79
C ALA A 227 -15.89 1.27 -19.15
N ALA A 228 -14.77 0.65 -18.75
CA ALA A 228 -13.44 1.13 -19.09
C ALA A 228 -13.13 1.07 -20.59
N VAL A 229 -13.61 0.05 -21.30
CA VAL A 229 -13.48 -0.07 -22.75
C VAL A 229 -14.40 0.91 -23.48
N GLU A 230 -15.61 1.16 -22.96
CA GLU A 230 -16.58 2.10 -23.53
C GLU A 230 -16.09 3.56 -23.44
N GLY A 231 -15.46 3.93 -22.33
CA GLY A 231 -14.83 5.23 -22.18
C GLY A 231 -15.00 5.85 -20.79
N GLN A 232 -14.39 7.01 -20.61
CA GLN A 232 -14.32 7.70 -19.31
C GLN A 232 -15.70 8.01 -18.70
N ASP A 233 -16.66 8.47 -19.49
CA ASP A 233 -18.02 8.77 -19.02
C ASP A 233 -18.78 7.51 -18.56
N ALA A 234 -18.50 6.36 -19.18
CA ALA A 234 -19.09 5.09 -18.78
C ALA A 234 -18.53 4.64 -17.42
N ILE A 235 -17.22 4.80 -17.18
CA ILE A 235 -16.62 4.55 -15.85
C ILE A 235 -17.32 5.41 -14.80
N TYR A 236 -17.47 6.71 -15.06
CA TYR A 236 -18.14 7.62 -14.11
C TYR A 236 -19.59 7.24 -13.84
N SER A 237 -20.34 6.92 -14.89
CA SER A 237 -21.73 6.50 -14.79
C SER A 237 -21.90 5.18 -14.03
N TYR A 238 -20.93 4.27 -14.17
CA TYR A 238 -20.88 3.04 -13.39
C TYR A 238 -20.58 3.35 -11.91
N LEU A 239 -19.51 4.09 -11.61
CA LEU A 239 -19.10 4.40 -10.24
C LEU A 239 -20.17 5.17 -9.45
N GLN A 240 -20.92 6.05 -10.11
CA GLN A 240 -22.07 6.76 -9.51
C GLN A 240 -23.16 5.82 -8.95
N LYS A 241 -23.21 4.56 -9.40
CA LYS A 241 -24.17 3.54 -8.93
C LYS A 241 -23.60 2.63 -7.85
N THR A 242 -22.36 2.86 -7.42
CA THR A 242 -21.62 2.04 -6.44
C THR A 242 -21.36 2.82 -5.15
N ALA A 243 -20.69 2.19 -4.19
CA ALA A 243 -20.19 2.85 -2.98
C ALA A 243 -19.11 3.94 -3.24
N TYR A 244 -18.67 4.09 -4.49
CA TYR A 244 -17.61 5.01 -4.92
C TYR A 244 -18.14 6.22 -5.72
N ALA A 245 -19.43 6.55 -5.59
CA ALA A 245 -20.02 7.69 -6.29
C ALA A 245 -19.32 9.03 -5.96
N ASP A 246 -18.86 9.19 -4.73
CA ASP A 246 -18.11 10.36 -4.24
C ASP A 246 -16.67 10.43 -4.75
N ALA A 247 -16.14 9.35 -5.33
CA ALA A 247 -14.84 9.36 -6.01
C ALA A 247 -14.90 9.99 -7.41
N VAL A 248 -16.07 10.06 -8.04
CA VAL A 248 -16.21 10.52 -9.43
C VAL A 248 -15.73 11.97 -9.62
N PRO A 249 -16.14 12.96 -8.79
CA PRO A 249 -15.62 14.33 -8.90
C PRO A 249 -14.09 14.40 -8.73
N VAL A 250 -13.53 13.54 -7.87
CA VAL A 250 -12.08 13.49 -7.61
C VAL A 250 -11.33 12.90 -8.80
N LEU A 251 -11.88 11.86 -9.44
CA LEU A 251 -11.33 11.29 -10.67
C LEU A 251 -11.38 12.27 -11.85
N GLN A 252 -12.35 13.19 -11.87
CA GLN A 252 -12.43 14.26 -12.85
C GLN A 252 -11.37 15.34 -12.62
N GLU A 253 -10.96 15.58 -11.37
CA GLU A 253 -9.85 16.47 -11.02
C GLU A 253 -8.52 15.92 -11.54
N SER A 254 -8.08 14.76 -11.04
CA SER A 254 -6.87 14.08 -11.55
C SER A 254 -6.70 12.66 -10.97
N PRO A 255 -5.88 11.79 -11.60
CA PRO A 255 -5.47 10.52 -10.99
C PRO A 255 -4.79 10.68 -9.63
N SER A 256 -3.94 11.71 -9.49
CA SER A 256 -3.24 12.01 -8.23
C SER A 256 -4.22 12.41 -7.12
N ALA A 257 -5.28 13.16 -7.46
CA ALA A 257 -6.34 13.50 -6.51
C ALA A 257 -7.09 12.25 -6.05
N PHE A 258 -7.35 11.30 -6.95
CA PHE A 258 -7.99 10.03 -6.61
C PHE A 258 -7.11 9.17 -5.70
N GLU A 259 -5.81 9.06 -5.97
CA GLU A 259 -4.88 8.35 -5.07
C GLU A 259 -4.88 8.93 -3.65
N ARG A 260 -4.87 10.27 -3.54
CA ARG A 260 -4.99 10.96 -2.25
C ARG A 260 -6.34 10.65 -1.59
N TRP A 261 -7.44 10.62 -2.36
CA TRP A 261 -8.76 10.29 -1.83
C TRP A 261 -8.83 8.85 -1.29
N CYS A 262 -8.23 7.87 -1.98
CA CYS A 262 -8.15 6.50 -1.50
C CYS A 262 -7.40 6.42 -0.17
N ASP A 263 -6.21 7.03 -0.08
CA ASP A 263 -5.41 7.06 1.14
C ASP A 263 -6.19 7.75 2.30
N ASN A 264 -6.82 8.89 2.02
CA ASN A 264 -7.61 9.62 3.02
C ASN A 264 -8.84 8.83 3.49
N ARG A 265 -9.47 8.06 2.59
CA ARG A 265 -10.60 7.19 2.94
C ARG A 265 -10.16 6.13 3.95
N ILE A 266 -9.04 5.44 3.70
CA ILE A 266 -8.47 4.47 4.66
C ILE A 266 -8.26 5.13 6.02
N ILE A 267 -7.63 6.32 6.06
CA ILE A 267 -7.40 7.06 7.31
C ILE A 267 -8.72 7.36 8.04
N ARG A 268 -9.76 7.79 7.32
CA ARG A 268 -11.07 8.09 7.92
C ARG A 268 -11.74 6.84 8.50
N GLU A 269 -11.63 5.69 7.83
CA GLU A 269 -12.20 4.42 8.28
C GLU A 269 -11.49 3.84 9.51
N ILE A 270 -10.18 4.08 9.66
CA ILE A 270 -9.45 3.62 10.85
C ILE A 270 -9.58 4.57 12.06
N ARG A 271 -10.02 5.83 11.88
CA ARG A 271 -10.14 6.83 12.96
C ARG A 271 -11.00 6.37 14.15
N PRO A 272 -12.14 5.70 13.98
CA PRO A 272 -12.92 5.17 15.10
C PRO A 272 -12.13 4.22 16.02
N GLN A 273 -11.06 3.60 15.52
CA GLN A 273 -10.18 2.76 16.35
C GLN A 273 -9.42 3.54 17.42
N GLN A 274 -9.49 4.89 17.45
CA GLN A 274 -9.01 5.72 18.55
C GLN A 274 -9.77 5.49 19.86
N TYR A 275 -11.00 4.98 19.77
CA TYR A 275 -11.90 4.82 20.91
C TYR A 275 -12.15 3.37 21.29
N ASN A 276 -11.77 2.42 20.42
CA ASN A 276 -11.96 0.99 20.67
C ASN A 276 -10.86 0.45 21.59
N PRO A 277 -11.21 -0.14 22.75
CA PRO A 277 -10.24 -0.83 23.59
C PRO A 277 -10.27 -2.34 23.32
N PHE A 278 -9.16 -3.03 23.62
CA PHE A 278 -9.09 -4.50 23.72
C PHE A 278 -9.22 -5.32 22.43
N THR A 279 -9.04 -4.75 21.24
CA THR A 279 -9.01 -5.50 19.96
C THR A 279 -7.69 -5.29 19.21
N VAL A 280 -7.49 -6.02 18.11
CA VAL A 280 -6.40 -5.80 17.14
C VAL A 280 -6.57 -4.46 16.39
N GLY A 281 -7.77 -3.89 16.40
CA GLY A 281 -8.14 -2.69 15.65
C GLY A 281 -7.22 -1.49 15.84
N PRO A 282 -6.90 -1.07 17.08
CA PRO A 282 -5.97 0.03 17.34
C PRO A 282 -4.54 -0.23 16.85
N LEU A 283 -4.06 -1.48 16.90
CA LEU A 283 -2.72 -1.82 16.39
C LEU A 283 -2.69 -1.67 14.86
N ALA A 284 -3.69 -2.22 14.17
CA ALA A 284 -3.80 -2.11 12.71
C ALA A 284 -3.97 -0.64 12.27
N ALA A 285 -4.78 0.14 13.00
CA ALA A 285 -4.94 1.56 12.74
C ALA A 285 -3.63 2.35 12.96
N PHE A 286 -2.86 2.00 13.99
CA PHE A 286 -1.56 2.62 14.23
C PHE A 286 -0.58 2.32 13.09
N LEU A 287 -0.49 1.06 12.65
CA LEU A 287 0.35 0.67 11.52
C LEU A 287 0.00 1.46 10.25
N LEU A 288 -1.28 1.46 9.85
CA LEU A 288 -1.77 2.20 8.69
C LEU A 288 -1.56 3.72 8.81
N ALA A 289 -1.69 4.27 10.02
CA ALA A 289 -1.38 5.67 10.28
C ALA A 289 0.10 5.99 10.05
N ARG A 290 1.01 5.12 10.49
CA ARG A 290 2.46 5.25 10.30
C ARG A 290 2.87 5.13 8.84
N GLU A 291 2.31 4.19 8.09
CA GLU A 291 2.52 4.07 6.65
C GLU A 291 2.10 5.35 5.91
N ASN A 292 0.95 5.92 6.28
CA ASN A 292 0.48 7.17 5.70
C ASN A 292 1.37 8.39 6.05
N GLU A 293 1.93 8.43 7.26
CA GLU A 293 2.92 9.45 7.64
C GLU A 293 4.18 9.33 6.79
N VAL A 294 4.75 8.13 6.68
CA VAL A 294 5.93 7.86 5.85
C VAL A 294 5.67 8.27 4.41
N LYS A 295 4.53 7.88 3.83
CA LYS A 295 4.12 8.27 2.48
C LYS A 295 4.02 9.79 2.31
N THR A 296 3.42 10.48 3.29
CA THR A 296 3.21 11.93 3.23
C THR A 296 4.52 12.70 3.39
N VAL A 297 5.39 12.26 4.30
CA VAL A 297 6.74 12.83 4.46
C VAL A 297 7.56 12.61 3.19
N ARG A 298 7.52 11.40 2.59
CA ARG A 298 8.18 11.11 1.30
C ARG A 298 7.76 12.10 0.20
N ILE A 299 6.46 12.42 0.13
CA ILE A 299 5.93 13.39 -0.84
C ILE A 299 6.48 14.80 -0.59
N ILE A 300 6.52 15.25 0.67
CA ILE A 300 7.04 16.58 1.01
C ILE A 300 8.54 16.66 0.70
N LEU A 301 9.33 15.66 1.12
CA LEU A 301 10.77 15.61 0.87
C LEU A 301 11.08 15.55 -0.62
N SER A 302 10.37 14.72 -1.38
CA SER A 302 10.52 14.66 -2.84
C SER A 302 10.14 15.99 -3.49
N GLY A 303 9.07 16.64 -3.04
CA GLY A 303 8.68 17.96 -3.51
C GLY A 303 9.74 19.03 -3.25
N LYS A 304 10.34 19.03 -2.06
CA LYS A 304 11.43 19.93 -1.68
C LYS A 304 12.70 19.68 -2.48
N TRP A 305 13.09 18.42 -2.64
CA TRP A 305 14.25 18.02 -3.45
C TRP A 305 14.10 18.45 -4.91
N ASN A 306 12.89 18.37 -5.47
CA ASN A 306 12.60 18.78 -6.85
C ASN A 306 12.18 20.25 -7.00
N HIS A 307 12.30 21.06 -5.94
CA HIS A 307 11.91 22.48 -5.92
C HIS A 307 10.47 22.75 -6.43
N LEU A 308 9.53 21.86 -6.11
CA LEU A 308 8.13 22.04 -6.46
C LEU A 308 7.50 23.17 -5.62
N ARG A 309 6.51 23.86 -6.19
CA ARG A 309 5.71 24.86 -5.47
C ARG A 309 4.99 24.22 -4.29
N GLU A 310 4.92 24.92 -3.17
CA GLU A 310 4.29 24.41 -1.96
C GLU A 310 2.83 24.01 -2.18
N GLU A 311 2.06 24.76 -2.98
CA GLU A 311 0.67 24.41 -3.27
C GLU A 311 0.56 23.06 -4.00
N ALA A 312 1.47 22.78 -4.93
CA ALA A 312 1.48 21.52 -5.68
C ALA A 312 1.84 20.31 -4.80
N VAL A 313 2.68 20.52 -3.77
CA VAL A 313 2.99 19.49 -2.77
C VAL A 313 1.83 19.34 -1.78
N ARG A 314 1.25 20.46 -1.33
CA ARG A 314 0.09 20.49 -0.41
C ARG A 314 -1.12 19.77 -0.99
N GLU A 315 -1.40 19.95 -2.27
CA GLU A 315 -2.43 19.21 -2.99
C GLU A 315 -2.20 17.69 -2.99
N ARG A 316 -0.99 17.22 -2.68
CA ARG A 316 -0.67 15.79 -2.58
C ARG A 316 -0.53 15.33 -1.14
N MET A 317 -0.67 16.19 -0.13
CA MET A 317 -0.61 15.76 1.27
C MET A 317 -1.85 14.96 1.65
N ARG A 318 -1.67 13.94 2.49
CA ARG A 318 -2.76 13.11 3.01
C ARG A 318 -3.24 13.64 4.35
N GLU A 319 -4.46 13.27 4.70
CA GLU A 319 -5.01 13.48 6.03
C GLU A 319 -4.23 12.68 7.07
N MET A 320 -3.98 13.28 8.24
CA MET A 320 -3.36 12.59 9.36
C MET A 320 -4.40 11.82 10.17
N TYR A 321 -3.94 10.76 10.85
CA TYR A 321 -4.79 9.94 11.69
C TYR A 321 -5.36 10.74 12.87
N ARG A 322 -4.51 11.55 13.52
CA ARG A 322 -4.92 12.46 14.59
C ARG A 322 -5.05 13.89 14.05
N ASN A 323 -6.27 14.42 14.13
CA ASN A 323 -6.59 15.81 13.77
C ASN A 323 -6.78 16.67 15.03
N VAL A 324 -5.70 16.87 15.79
CA VAL A 324 -5.50 18.01 16.71
C VAL A 324 -4.01 18.17 16.87
#